data_AF-A0A5C8HTU6-F1
#
_entry.id   AF-A0A5C8HTU6-F1
#
_cell.length_a   1.000
_cell.length_b   1.000
_cell.length_c   1.000
_cell.angle_alpha   90.00
_cell.angle_beta   90.00
_cell.angle_gamma   90.00
#
_symmetry.space_group_name_H-M   'P 1'
#
loop_
_entity.id
_entity.type
_entity.pdbx_description
1 polymer ?
#
loop_
_entity_poly.entity_id
_entity_poly.type
_entity_poly.pdbx_seq_one_letter_code
_entity_poly.pdbx_strand_id
1 'polypeptide(L)'
;MDASPDRQLAPAGERFLRALRGDPDRRKFQQPGSVFVLHTLAVADVAVELLEHTRLGLYEVLELEPEPVCWRTFQSGSGVLTLKPDLLAVTADSETESHFFIEVDRGTEHLPAIRRKCDLYQRYYRDGSEERLRGLYPAVVWIAPDELRANAMREAIEKDRNLDTDLFTVITTEDALSTLAPYGPPTTTDSPRKEDHHP
;
A
#
# COMPACT_ATOMS: atom_id res chain seq x y z
N MET A 1 -27.22 1.14 33.08
CA MET A 1 -27.28 2.50 32.50
C MET A 1 -25.96 3.14 32.86
N ASP A 2 -24.94 3.00 32.00
CA ASP A 2 -24.61 3.86 30.85
C ASP A 2 -23.54 4.87 31.31
N ALA A 3 -22.38 5.12 30.69
CA ALA A 3 -21.96 4.94 29.30
C ALA A 3 -20.43 4.69 29.20
N SER A 4 -20.04 4.20 28.02
CA SER A 4 -18.70 3.84 27.52
C SER A 4 -17.69 5.01 27.45
N PRO A 5 -16.36 4.79 27.55
CA PRO A 5 -15.37 5.83 27.29
C PRO A 5 -15.13 5.99 25.78
N ASP A 6 -15.54 7.16 25.27
CA ASP A 6 -15.16 7.68 23.96
C ASP A 6 -13.62 7.77 23.85
N ARG A 7 -13.01 6.90 23.03
CA ARG A 7 -11.63 7.10 22.54
C ARG A 7 -11.67 8.19 21.46
N GLN A 8 -11.72 9.45 21.89
CA GLN A 8 -11.43 10.58 20.99
C GLN A 8 -9.91 10.68 20.81
N LEU A 9 -9.45 10.47 19.57
CA LEU A 9 -8.09 10.77 19.17
C LEU A 9 -7.78 12.24 19.51
N ALA A 10 -6.76 12.45 20.34
CA ALA A 10 -6.41 13.78 20.82
C ALA A 10 -5.95 14.68 19.66
N PRO A 11 -6.15 16.01 19.74
CA PRO A 11 -5.79 17.01 18.71
C PRO A 11 -4.31 17.04 18.25
N ALA A 12 -3.44 16.21 18.84
CA ALA A 12 -2.02 16.12 18.53
C ALA A 12 -1.74 15.41 17.19
N GLY A 13 -2.51 14.39 16.82
CA GLY A 13 -2.31 13.65 15.55
C GLY A 13 -2.54 14.52 14.32
N GLU A 14 -3.55 15.38 14.37
CA GLU A 14 -3.88 16.38 13.34
C GLU A 14 -2.75 17.41 13.14
N ARG A 15 -2.04 17.77 14.22
CA ARG A 15 -0.90 18.69 14.16
C ARG A 15 0.33 18.06 13.50
N PHE A 16 0.53 16.76 13.68
CA PHE A 16 1.63 16.01 13.08
C PHE A 16 1.48 15.91 11.55
N LEU A 17 0.28 15.57 11.07
CA LEU A 17 -0.02 15.51 9.63
C LEU A 17 0.12 16.88 8.92
N ARG A 18 -0.11 17.98 9.65
CA ARG A 18 0.05 19.34 9.11
C ARG A 18 1.49 19.83 9.12
N ALA A 19 2.30 19.40 10.09
CA ALA A 19 3.73 19.70 10.12
C ALA A 19 4.48 19.04 8.96
N LEU A 20 4.05 17.85 8.50
CA LEU A 20 4.59 17.22 7.30
C LEU A 20 4.22 17.94 5.99
N ARG A 21 3.13 18.71 5.95
CA ARG A 21 2.58 19.29 4.70
C ARG A 21 3.19 20.62 4.26
N GLY A 22 4.02 21.27 5.07
CA GLY A 22 4.85 22.41 4.63
C GLY A 22 4.18 23.57 3.88
N ASP A 23 2.85 23.78 3.98
CA ASP A 23 2.14 24.78 3.17
C ASP A 23 1.66 25.97 4.04
N PRO A 24 2.16 27.20 3.81
CA PRO A 24 1.69 28.40 4.48
C PRO A 24 0.59 29.04 3.64
N ASP A 25 -0.61 28.47 3.56
CA ASP A 25 -1.76 29.31 3.19
C ASP A 25 -3.15 28.87 3.66
N ARG A 26 -3.93 29.90 3.98
CA ARG A 26 -5.12 29.92 4.82
C ARG A 26 -6.36 29.39 4.10
N ARG A 27 -6.46 28.07 3.87
CA ARG A 27 -7.70 27.45 3.34
C ARG A 27 -8.69 27.15 4.48
N LYS A 28 -9.93 27.62 4.31
CA LYS A 28 -11.07 27.42 5.23
C LYS A 28 -11.10 25.97 5.72
N PHE A 29 -11.08 25.80 7.05
CA PHE A 29 -11.27 24.52 7.73
C PHE A 29 -12.62 23.90 7.30
N GLN A 30 -12.59 23.00 6.32
CA GLN A 30 -13.64 22.01 6.16
C GLN A 30 -13.17 20.79 6.93
N GLN A 31 -13.96 20.37 7.92
CA GLN A 31 -13.69 19.09 8.59
C GLN A 31 -13.75 17.99 7.53
N PRO A 32 -12.75 17.09 7.47
CA PRO A 32 -12.81 15.98 6.54
C PRO A 32 -14.04 15.12 6.84
N GLY A 33 -14.74 14.66 5.81
CA GLY A 33 -15.84 13.71 5.99
C GLY A 33 -15.34 12.41 6.64
N SER A 34 -16.21 11.74 7.40
CA SER A 34 -15.86 10.48 8.10
C SER A 34 -15.27 9.42 7.18
N VAL A 35 -15.75 9.34 5.93
CA VAL A 35 -15.23 8.42 4.91
C VAL A 35 -13.74 8.66 4.65
N PHE A 36 -13.32 9.92 4.50
CA PHE A 36 -11.91 10.28 4.28
C PHE A 36 -11.06 9.93 5.50
N VAL A 37 -11.49 10.31 6.71
CA VAL A 37 -10.73 10.02 7.95
C VAL A 37 -10.50 8.53 8.13
N LEU A 38 -11.56 7.74 7.94
CA LEU A 38 -11.48 6.30 8.11
C LEU A 38 -10.66 5.62 6.99
N HIS A 39 -10.64 6.18 5.77
CA HIS A 39 -9.73 5.77 4.70
C HIS A 39 -8.28 6.04 5.06
N THR A 40 -7.96 7.27 5.46
CA THR A 40 -6.62 7.63 5.92
C THR A 40 -6.16 6.76 7.09
N LEU A 41 -7.06 6.41 8.02
CA LEU A 41 -6.73 5.49 9.11
C LEU A 41 -6.42 4.09 8.60
N ALA A 42 -7.22 3.54 7.68
CA ALA A 42 -6.97 2.21 7.12
C ALA A 42 -5.62 2.13 6.39
N VAL A 43 -5.24 3.20 5.66
CA VAL A 43 -3.91 3.29 5.02
C VAL A 43 -2.79 3.39 6.07
N ALA A 44 -3.02 4.16 7.13
CA ALA A 44 -2.07 4.27 8.24
C ALA A 44 -1.88 2.94 8.98
N ASP A 45 -2.95 2.17 9.16
CA ASP A 45 -2.89 0.85 9.81
C ASP A 45 -1.99 -0.11 9.01
N VAL A 46 -2.14 -0.16 7.68
CA VAL A 46 -1.24 -0.94 6.79
C VAL A 46 0.22 -0.48 6.91
N ALA A 47 0.45 0.83 6.89
CA ALA A 47 1.79 1.40 7.02
C ALA A 47 2.44 1.09 8.38
N VAL A 48 1.67 1.18 9.47
CA VAL A 48 2.13 0.85 10.82
C VAL A 48 2.42 -0.63 10.94
N GLU A 49 1.53 -1.49 10.44
CA GLU A 49 1.72 -2.94 10.47
C GLU A 49 3.01 -3.37 9.76
N LEU A 50 3.29 -2.79 8.58
CA LEU A 50 4.55 -2.99 7.86
C LEU A 50 5.76 -2.52 8.67
N LEU A 51 5.69 -1.38 9.36
CA LEU A 51 6.81 -0.88 10.15
C LEU A 51 7.03 -1.66 11.45
N GLU A 52 5.97 -2.10 12.12
CA GLU A 52 6.06 -2.84 13.37
C GLU A 52 6.74 -4.19 13.20
N HIS A 53 6.47 -4.89 12.09
CA HIS A 53 7.01 -6.21 11.83
C HIS A 53 8.47 -6.20 11.33
N THR A 54 9.02 -5.05 10.91
CA THR A 54 10.48 -4.91 10.67
C THR A 54 11.30 -5.23 11.93
N ARG A 55 10.74 -4.99 13.13
CA ARG A 55 11.43 -5.24 14.41
C ARG A 55 11.68 -6.72 14.68
N LEU A 56 10.99 -7.61 13.96
CA LEU A 56 11.23 -9.05 14.02
C LEU A 56 12.48 -9.46 13.22
N GLY A 57 13.06 -8.55 12.43
CA GLY A 57 14.31 -8.76 11.70
C GLY A 57 14.18 -9.67 10.47
N LEU A 58 12.97 -9.90 9.99
CA LEU A 58 12.70 -10.79 8.85
C LEU A 58 12.68 -10.05 7.50
N TYR A 59 12.46 -8.74 7.52
CA TYR A 59 12.53 -7.84 6.37
C TYR A 59 12.74 -6.40 6.86
N GLU A 60 13.07 -5.51 5.95
CA GLU A 60 13.14 -4.06 6.17
C GLU A 60 12.19 -3.29 5.25
N VAL A 61 11.79 -2.09 5.67
CA VAL A 61 11.05 -1.14 4.85
C VAL A 61 12.04 -0.08 4.40
N LEU A 62 12.42 -0.12 3.11
CA LEU A 62 13.39 0.80 2.51
C LEU A 62 12.76 2.17 2.19
N GLU A 63 11.50 2.15 1.75
CA GLU A 63 10.77 3.34 1.37
C GLU A 63 9.29 3.18 1.75
N LEU A 64 8.69 4.28 2.23
CA LEU A 64 7.28 4.32 2.61
C LEU A 64 6.76 5.75 2.36
N GLU A 65 6.05 5.94 1.25
CA GLU A 65 5.52 7.25 0.85
C GLU A 65 3.99 7.23 0.90
N PRO A 66 3.35 7.87 1.89
CA PRO A 66 1.90 8.05 1.90
C PRO A 66 1.48 9.16 0.93
N GLU A 67 0.18 9.26 0.66
CA GLU A 67 -0.34 10.42 -0.08
C GLU A 67 -0.06 11.77 0.63
N PRO A 68 0.22 12.85 -0.13
CA PRO A 68 0.28 12.92 -1.59
C PRO A 68 1.68 12.64 -2.17
N VAL A 69 2.65 12.19 -1.38
CA VAL A 69 4.07 12.05 -1.80
C VAL A 69 4.20 11.00 -2.90
N CYS A 70 3.47 9.89 -2.77
CA CYS A 70 3.45 8.80 -3.75
C CYS A 70 2.66 9.11 -5.04
N TRP A 71 2.08 10.31 -5.19
CA TRP A 71 1.33 10.65 -6.41
C TRP A 71 2.27 10.80 -7.61
N ARG A 72 1.80 10.39 -8.79
CA ARG A 72 2.58 10.42 -10.04
C ARG A 72 1.85 11.21 -11.11
N THR A 73 2.52 12.18 -11.71
CA THR A 73 1.99 12.96 -12.83
C THR A 73 2.69 12.56 -14.12
N PHE A 74 1.91 12.27 -15.15
CA PHE A 74 2.42 11.77 -16.42
C PHE A 74 1.62 12.32 -17.61
N GLN A 75 2.22 12.22 -18.79
CA GLN A 75 1.58 12.63 -20.03
C GLN A 75 0.77 11.46 -20.59
N SER A 76 -0.46 11.73 -21.00
CA SER A 76 -1.26 10.81 -21.79
C SER A 76 -1.62 11.47 -23.11
N GLY A 77 -1.99 10.69 -24.13
CA GLY A 77 -2.40 11.24 -25.43
C GLY A 77 -3.56 12.24 -25.35
N SER A 78 -4.33 12.23 -24.26
CA SER A 78 -5.43 13.17 -23.98
C SER A 78 -5.07 14.31 -23.01
N GLY A 79 -3.83 14.43 -22.56
CA GLY A 79 -3.37 15.48 -21.64
C GLY A 79 -2.63 14.96 -20.41
N VAL A 80 -2.39 15.84 -19.44
CA VAL A 80 -1.70 15.52 -18.19
C VAL A 80 -2.65 14.77 -17.24
N LEU A 81 -2.24 13.60 -16.77
CA LEU A 81 -2.97 12.82 -15.78
C LEU A 81 -2.16 12.73 -14.48
N THR A 82 -2.85 12.51 -13.37
CA THR A 82 -2.23 12.20 -12.07
C THR A 82 -2.77 10.90 -11.54
N LEU A 83 -1.89 9.92 -11.38
CA LEU A 83 -2.13 8.70 -10.61
C LEU A 83 -1.93 9.00 -9.11
N LYS A 84 -2.83 8.48 -8.29
CA LYS A 84 -2.87 8.73 -6.85
C LYS A 84 -2.98 7.41 -6.10
N PRO A 85 -1.85 6.72 -5.88
CA PRO A 85 -1.79 5.61 -4.94
C PRO A 85 -2.12 6.11 -3.53
N ASP A 86 -2.67 5.24 -2.69
CA ASP A 86 -2.82 5.53 -1.27
C ASP A 86 -1.46 5.49 -0.57
N LEU A 87 -0.61 4.55 -0.95
CA LEU A 87 0.72 4.32 -0.38
C LEU A 87 1.66 3.74 -1.45
N LEU A 88 2.92 4.16 -1.43
CA LEU A 88 4.02 3.44 -2.05
C LEU A 88 4.86 2.81 -0.94
N ALA A 89 5.20 1.54 -1.08
CA ALA A 89 6.09 0.84 -0.16
C ALA A 89 7.17 0.08 -0.93
N VAL A 90 8.37 0.06 -0.36
CA VAL A 90 9.46 -0.82 -0.79
C VAL A 90 9.92 -1.61 0.41
N THR A 91 9.79 -2.93 0.32
CA THR A 91 10.29 -3.85 1.33
C THR A 91 11.43 -4.66 0.75
N ALA A 92 12.35 -5.07 1.62
CA ALA A 92 13.43 -5.95 1.23
C ALA A 92 13.69 -7.00 2.30
N ASP A 93 14.04 -8.21 1.85
CA ASP A 93 14.61 -9.25 2.69
C ASP A 93 16.03 -9.58 2.22
N SER A 94 16.59 -10.71 2.68
CA SER A 94 17.94 -11.11 2.28
C SER A 94 18.09 -11.46 0.80
N GLU A 95 17.00 -11.74 0.09
CA GLU A 95 17.02 -12.27 -1.28
C GLU A 95 16.40 -11.31 -2.29
N THR A 96 15.45 -10.47 -1.87
CA THR A 96 14.59 -9.71 -2.78
C THR A 96 14.30 -8.30 -2.28
N GLU A 97 14.15 -7.37 -3.22
CA GLU A 97 13.55 -6.04 -3.03
C GLU A 97 12.23 -6.02 -3.80
N SER A 98 11.14 -5.67 -3.12
CA SER A 98 9.79 -5.65 -3.67
C SER A 98 9.19 -4.25 -3.57
N HIS A 99 8.67 -3.75 -4.70
CA HIS A 99 8.05 -2.42 -4.77
C HIS A 99 6.56 -2.54 -5.01
N PHE A 100 5.79 -1.76 -4.26
CA PHE A 100 4.34 -1.80 -4.30
C PHE A 100 3.75 -0.41 -4.42
N PHE A 101 2.81 -0.25 -5.35
CA PHE A 101 1.74 0.73 -5.21
C PHE A 101 0.55 0.06 -4.53
N ILE A 102 0.11 0.62 -3.40
CA ILE A 102 -0.91 0.03 -2.56
C ILE A 102 -2.17 0.90 -2.60
N GLU A 103 -3.31 0.22 -2.68
CA GLU A 103 -4.65 0.79 -2.62
C GLU A 103 -5.47 0.07 -1.54
N VAL A 104 -6.08 0.81 -0.62
CA VAL A 104 -6.84 0.24 0.49
C VAL A 104 -8.34 0.44 0.25
N ASP A 105 -9.06 -0.60 -0.16
CA ASP A 105 -10.50 -0.53 -0.33
C ASP A 105 -11.21 -0.76 1.01
N ARG A 106 -12.12 0.14 1.38
CA ARG A 106 -12.97 0.00 2.57
C ARG A 106 -14.33 -0.65 2.30
N GLY A 107 -14.51 -1.25 1.13
CA GLY A 107 -15.79 -1.79 0.66
C GLY A 107 -16.81 -0.74 0.21
N THR A 108 -16.48 0.56 0.30
CA THR A 108 -17.39 1.66 -0.04
C THR A 108 -17.31 2.08 -1.51
N GLU A 109 -16.22 1.75 -2.20
CA GLU A 109 -16.09 2.08 -3.61
C GLU A 109 -16.93 1.14 -4.47
N HIS A 110 -17.43 1.61 -5.59
CA HIS A 110 -18.15 0.76 -6.54
C HIS A 110 -17.15 0.16 -7.53
N LEU A 111 -17.35 -1.08 -7.95
CA LEU A 111 -16.41 -1.80 -8.83
C LEU A 111 -16.04 -1.05 -10.13
N PRO A 112 -16.93 -0.26 -10.77
CA PRO A 112 -16.53 0.59 -11.89
C PRO A 112 -15.48 1.66 -11.55
N ALA A 113 -15.42 2.17 -10.30
CA ALA A 113 -14.35 3.08 -9.88
C ALA A 113 -13.01 2.36 -9.76
N ILE A 114 -13.00 1.17 -9.16
CA ILE A 114 -11.82 0.29 -9.08
C ILE A 114 -11.26 0.03 -10.48
N ARG A 115 -12.10 -0.39 -11.43
CA ARG A 115 -11.68 -0.62 -12.83
C ARG A 115 -11.10 0.62 -13.50
N ARG A 116 -11.68 1.81 -13.26
CA ARG A 116 -11.13 3.07 -13.78
C ARG A 116 -9.76 3.39 -13.18
N LYS A 117 -9.53 3.08 -11.89
CA LYS A 117 -8.24 3.26 -11.24
C LYS A 117 -7.22 2.25 -11.80
N CYS A 118 -7.60 0.99 -12.01
CA CYS A 118 -6.78 0.00 -12.70
C CYS A 118 -6.38 0.45 -14.13
N ASP A 119 -7.33 0.96 -14.93
CA ASP A 119 -7.02 1.51 -16.26
C ASP A 119 -6.04 2.69 -16.16
N LEU A 120 -6.14 3.54 -15.13
CA LEU A 120 -5.19 4.62 -14.91
C LEU A 120 -3.78 4.12 -14.56
N TYR A 121 -3.65 3.11 -13.70
CA TYR A 121 -2.38 2.43 -13.44
C TYR A 121 -1.79 1.84 -14.72
N GLN A 122 -2.59 1.14 -15.53
CA GLN A 122 -2.13 0.56 -16.77
C GLN A 122 -1.66 1.63 -17.78
N ARG A 123 -2.34 2.78 -17.84
CA ARG A 123 -1.88 3.93 -18.66
C ARG A 123 -0.56 4.49 -18.15
N TYR A 124 -0.37 4.54 -16.83
CA TYR A 124 0.87 5.00 -16.24
C TYR A 124 2.03 4.02 -16.51
N TYR A 125 1.78 2.72 -16.38
CA TYR A 125 2.70 1.65 -16.79
C TYR A 125 3.12 1.80 -18.26
N ARG A 126 2.16 1.99 -19.17
CA ARG A 126 2.45 2.16 -20.61
C ARG A 126 3.21 3.44 -20.93
N ASP A 127 3.10 4.49 -20.12
CA ASP A 127 3.88 5.72 -20.27
C ASP A 127 5.37 5.51 -19.92
N GLY A 128 5.67 4.52 -19.08
CA GLY A 128 7.02 4.10 -18.73
C GLY A 128 7.78 5.07 -17.81
N SER A 129 7.09 6.07 -17.23
CA SER A 129 7.75 7.06 -16.36
C SER A 129 8.25 6.45 -15.07
N GLU A 130 7.51 5.51 -14.47
CA GLU A 130 7.97 4.86 -13.25
C GLU A 130 9.19 3.98 -13.50
N GLU A 131 9.22 3.18 -14.58
CA GLU A 131 10.41 2.38 -14.88
C GLU A 131 11.64 3.23 -15.20
N ARG A 132 11.47 4.39 -15.86
CA ARG A 132 12.60 5.34 -16.05
C ARG A 132 13.10 5.91 -14.73
N LEU A 133 12.23 6.08 -13.74
CA LEU A 133 12.56 6.63 -12.44
C LEU A 133 13.19 5.58 -11.51
N ARG A 134 12.64 4.36 -11.49
CA ARG A 134 12.94 3.32 -10.49
C ARG A 134 13.63 2.08 -11.05
N GLY A 135 13.72 1.95 -12.37
CA GLY A 135 14.24 0.76 -13.06
C GLY A 135 13.23 -0.39 -13.20
N LEU A 136 12.06 -0.27 -12.57
CA LEU A 136 10.95 -1.22 -12.62
C LEU A 136 9.62 -0.54 -12.35
N TYR A 137 8.52 -1.26 -12.58
CA TYR A 137 7.19 -0.80 -12.22
C TYR A 137 6.71 -1.53 -10.95
N PRO A 138 6.31 -0.81 -9.88
CA PRO A 138 5.79 -1.43 -8.66
C PRO A 138 4.53 -2.28 -8.93
N ALA A 139 4.42 -3.42 -8.25
CA ALA A 139 3.19 -4.21 -8.29
C ALA A 139 2.02 -3.40 -7.71
N VAL A 140 0.84 -3.48 -8.33
CA VAL A 140 -0.35 -2.76 -7.85
C VAL A 140 -1.15 -3.68 -6.94
N VAL A 141 -1.11 -3.43 -5.64
CA VAL A 141 -1.76 -4.25 -4.62
C VAL A 141 -3.00 -3.56 -4.08
N TRP A 142 -4.15 -4.20 -4.30
CA TRP A 142 -5.41 -3.81 -3.67
C TRP A 142 -5.64 -4.62 -2.40
N ILE A 143 -5.87 -3.92 -1.29
CA ILE A 143 -6.20 -4.52 0.01
C ILE A 143 -7.69 -4.32 0.25
N ALA A 144 -8.46 -5.39 0.21
CA ALA A 144 -9.88 -5.42 0.52
C ALA A 144 -10.13 -5.75 2.01
N PRO A 145 -11.28 -5.36 2.58
CA PRO A 145 -11.55 -5.59 4.00
C PRO A 145 -11.87 -7.04 4.31
N ASP A 146 -12.33 -7.80 3.31
CA ASP A 146 -12.69 -9.21 3.43
C ASP A 146 -12.61 -9.92 2.08
N GLU A 147 -12.66 -11.25 2.12
CA GLU A 147 -12.52 -12.12 0.95
C GLU A 147 -13.72 -12.02 -0.01
N LEU A 148 -14.92 -11.69 0.48
CA LEU A 148 -16.08 -11.47 -0.39
C LEU A 148 -15.84 -10.26 -1.30
N ARG A 149 -15.33 -9.18 -0.72
CA ARG A 149 -14.98 -7.97 -1.45
C ARG A 149 -13.77 -8.17 -2.35
N ALA A 150 -12.74 -8.86 -1.88
CA ALA A 150 -11.56 -9.22 -2.69
C ALA A 150 -11.97 -9.98 -3.96
N ASN A 151 -12.83 -11.01 -3.82
CA ASN A 151 -13.32 -11.78 -4.97
C ASN A 151 -14.13 -10.93 -5.95
N ALA A 152 -15.02 -10.06 -5.45
CA ALA A 152 -15.76 -9.16 -6.32
C ALA A 152 -14.85 -8.21 -7.12
N MET A 153 -13.73 -7.78 -6.53
CA MET A 153 -12.72 -6.95 -7.20
C MET A 153 -11.92 -7.76 -8.23
N ARG A 154 -11.42 -8.95 -7.87
CA ARG A 154 -10.73 -9.86 -8.80
C ARG A 154 -11.60 -10.15 -10.02
N GLU A 155 -12.85 -10.56 -9.81
CA GLU A 155 -13.78 -10.80 -10.90
C GLU A 155 -14.02 -9.57 -11.79
N ALA A 156 -14.13 -8.38 -11.19
CA ALA A 156 -14.35 -7.15 -11.94
C ALA A 156 -13.14 -6.77 -12.81
N ILE A 157 -11.93 -7.03 -12.33
CA ILE A 157 -10.67 -6.82 -13.05
C ILE A 157 -10.55 -7.87 -14.17
N GLU A 158 -10.73 -9.16 -13.86
CA GLU A 158 -10.65 -10.27 -14.82
C GLU A 158 -11.67 -10.16 -15.97
N LYS A 159 -12.88 -9.68 -15.70
CA LYS A 159 -13.92 -9.49 -16.71
C LYS A 159 -13.62 -8.33 -17.68
N ASP A 160 -12.68 -7.44 -17.34
CA ASP A 160 -12.31 -6.32 -18.20
C ASP A 160 -11.19 -6.70 -19.17
N ARG A 161 -11.56 -7.02 -20.41
CA ARG A 161 -10.61 -7.42 -21.46
C ARG A 161 -9.58 -6.35 -21.85
N ASN A 162 -9.71 -5.12 -21.36
CA ASN A 162 -8.75 -4.05 -21.62
C ASN A 162 -7.68 -3.94 -20.52
N LEU A 163 -7.83 -4.65 -19.41
CA LEU A 163 -6.87 -4.67 -18.31
C LEU A 163 -5.91 -5.85 -18.47
N ASP A 164 -4.63 -5.57 -18.30
CA ASP A 164 -3.60 -6.56 -18.03
C ASP A 164 -3.72 -6.98 -16.56
N THR A 165 -4.29 -8.16 -16.32
CA THR A 165 -4.59 -8.65 -14.98
C THR A 165 -3.34 -8.91 -14.15
N ASP A 166 -2.22 -9.21 -14.80
CA ASP A 166 -0.97 -9.58 -14.14
C ASP A 166 -0.32 -8.38 -13.42
N LEU A 167 -0.75 -7.15 -13.75
CA LEU A 167 -0.33 -5.93 -13.07
C LEU A 167 -0.96 -5.78 -11.67
N PHE A 168 -2.08 -6.47 -11.41
CA PHE A 168 -2.92 -6.24 -10.24
C PHE A 168 -2.97 -7.47 -9.35
N THR A 169 -2.63 -7.29 -8.08
CA THR A 169 -2.81 -8.28 -7.03
C THR A 169 -3.89 -7.79 -6.08
N VAL A 170 -4.90 -8.62 -5.80
CA VAL A 170 -5.96 -8.28 -4.83
C VAL A 170 -5.89 -9.25 -3.67
N ILE A 171 -5.73 -8.70 -2.47
CA ILE A 171 -5.57 -9.43 -1.21
C ILE A 171 -6.53 -8.89 -0.16
N THR A 172 -6.63 -9.58 0.97
CA THR A 172 -7.36 -9.08 2.14
C THR A 172 -6.43 -8.33 3.08
N THR A 173 -6.99 -7.59 4.04
CA THR A 173 -6.21 -7.03 5.16
C THR A 173 -5.47 -8.11 5.95
N GLU A 174 -6.04 -9.32 6.09
CA GLU A 174 -5.39 -10.45 6.79
C GLU A 174 -4.14 -10.95 6.04
N ASP A 175 -4.14 -10.88 4.71
CA ASP A 175 -3.03 -11.32 3.85
C ASP A 175 -2.01 -10.21 3.55
N ALA A 176 -2.26 -8.98 4.05
CA ALA A 176 -1.47 -7.80 3.67
C ALA A 176 0.01 -7.96 4.01
N LEU A 177 0.31 -8.34 5.25
CA LEU A 177 1.68 -8.46 5.72
C LEU A 177 2.45 -9.57 5.00
N SER A 178 1.86 -10.75 4.83
CA SER A 178 2.52 -11.88 4.17
C SER A 178 2.78 -11.62 2.68
N THR A 179 1.99 -10.75 2.05
CA THR A 179 2.15 -10.38 0.64
C THR A 179 3.14 -9.23 0.44
N LEU A 180 3.06 -8.20 1.28
CA LEU A 180 3.88 -6.99 1.15
C LEU A 180 5.26 -7.11 1.80
N ALA A 181 5.43 -8.10 2.67
CA ALA A 181 6.69 -8.47 3.28
C ALA A 181 6.82 -9.99 3.24
N PRO A 182 6.95 -10.59 2.04
CA PRO A 182 7.08 -12.03 1.93
C PRO A 182 8.34 -12.44 2.68
N TYR A 183 8.15 -13.16 3.79
CA TYR A 183 9.25 -13.69 4.55
C TYR A 183 9.92 -14.80 3.72
N GLY A 184 11.17 -14.58 3.29
CA GLY A 184 12.03 -15.70 2.95
C GLY A 184 12.08 -16.70 4.12
N PRO A 185 12.05 -18.03 3.89
CA PRO A 185 12.22 -18.97 4.98
C PRO A 185 13.55 -18.67 5.69
N PRO A 186 13.61 -18.70 7.04
CA PRO A 186 14.86 -18.45 7.72
C PRO A 186 15.89 -19.43 7.19
N THR A 187 16.95 -18.92 6.55
CA THR A 187 18.05 -19.77 6.09
C THR A 187 18.69 -20.34 7.35
N THR A 188 18.34 -21.57 7.69
CA THR A 188 18.99 -22.35 8.74
C THR A 188 20.41 -22.64 8.29
N THR A 189 21.31 -21.68 8.48
CA THR A 189 22.74 -21.97 8.55
C THR A 189 23.12 -22.04 10.02
N ASP A 190 22.83 -23.19 10.62
CA ASP A 190 23.73 -23.75 11.62
C ASP A 190 23.70 -25.28 11.53
N SER A 191 24.71 -25.83 10.85
CA SER A 191 25.13 -27.20 11.10
C SER A 191 26.37 -27.10 11.99
N PRO A 192 26.33 -27.60 13.23
CA PRO A 192 27.52 -27.67 14.05
C PRO A 192 28.50 -28.63 13.37
N ARG A 193 29.73 -28.15 13.12
CA ARG A 193 30.87 -29.03 12.86
C ARG A 193 30.96 -30.00 14.03
N LYS A 194 30.67 -31.28 13.78
CA LYS A 194 31.06 -32.36 14.68
C LYS A 194 32.58 -32.28 14.83
N GLU A 195 33.02 -32.02 16.05
CA GLU A 195 34.39 -32.29 16.47
C GLU A 195 34.60 -33.81 16.39
N ASP A 196 35.37 -34.24 15.40
CA ASP A 196 35.94 -35.58 15.38
C ASP A 196 37.15 -35.60 16.32
N HIS A 197 36.97 -36.09 17.55
CA HIS A 197 38.04 -36.85 18.21
C HIS A 197 37.57 -37.72 19.37
N HIS A 198 37.63 -39.04 19.17
CA HIS A 198 37.89 -40.02 20.23
C HIS A 198 38.51 -41.28 19.57
N PRO A 199 39.34 -42.10 20.25
CA PRO A 199 39.89 -42.00 21.62
C PRO A 199 41.40 -41.68 21.68
#